data_AF-A0A7S2AGM9-F1
#
_entry.id   AF-A0A7S2AGM9-F1
#
_cell.length_a   1.000
_cell.length_b   1.000
_cell.length_c   1.000
_cell.angle_alpha   90.00
_cell.angle_beta   90.00
_cell.angle_gamma   90.00
#
_symmetry.space_group_name_H-M   'P 1'
#
loop_
_entity.id
_entity.type
_entity.pdbx_description
1 polymer ?
#
loop_
_entity_poly.entity_id
_entity_poly.type
_entity_poly.pdbx_seq_one_letter_code
_entity_poly.pdbx_strand_id
1 'polypeptide(L)'
;MDMALRSLSRVPPKQPGDNAEAPSLAAAFAPTDHHLCDWTSYVNQPFLQDVLPEAAEAFATLAAMVPWAAGVVLEGAEGGRQQRLGAMARALLDVGRALWLRDVAGWQKVDLLSCPGEAAGGADSAGLLLVASQ
;
A
#
# COMPACT_ATOMS: atom_id res chain seq x y z
N MET A 1 6.12 0.25 -7.12
CA MET A 1 5.58 0.98 -8.29
C MET A 1 4.06 1.05 -8.20
N ASP A 2 3.48 2.24 -7.98
CA ASP A 2 2.04 2.42 -7.74
C ASP A 2 1.21 2.62 -9.03
N MET A 3 1.65 2.02 -10.15
CA MET A 3 0.95 2.17 -11.43
C MET A 3 -0.48 1.65 -11.40
N ALA A 4 -0.73 0.53 -10.70
CA ALA A 4 -2.07 -0.03 -10.58
C ALA A 4 -3.05 0.97 -9.92
N LEU A 5 -2.59 1.71 -8.91
CA LEU A 5 -3.40 2.74 -8.24
C LEU A 5 -3.64 3.94 -9.15
N ARG A 6 -2.64 4.35 -9.94
CA ARG A 6 -2.79 5.41 -10.94
C ARG A 6 -3.74 5.03 -12.08
N SER A 7 -3.92 3.75 -12.36
CA SER A 7 -4.96 3.29 -13.28
C SER A 7 -6.35 3.43 -12.68
N LEU A 8 -6.50 3.22 -11.36
CA LEU A 8 -7.78 3.39 -10.67
C LEU A 8 -8.25 4.85 -10.65
N SER A 9 -7.35 5.83 -10.56
CA SER A 9 -7.74 7.25 -10.64
C SER A 9 -8.22 7.69 -12.03
N ARG A 10 -8.09 6.85 -13.05
CA ARG A 10 -8.65 7.10 -14.39
C ARG A 10 -10.07 6.58 -14.52
N VAL A 11 -10.55 5.80 -13.55
CA VAL A 11 -11.94 5.34 -13.50
C VAL A 11 -12.77 6.51 -12.97
N PRO A 12 -13.70 7.08 -13.75
CA PRO A 12 -14.51 8.19 -13.28
C PRO A 12 -15.39 7.72 -12.10
N PRO A 13 -15.56 8.57 -11.06
CA PRO A 13 -16.55 8.30 -10.03
C PRO A 13 -17.94 8.28 -10.67
N LYS A 14 -18.74 7.29 -10.30
CA LYS A 14 -20.11 7.07 -10.77
C LYS A 14 -20.95 8.25 -10.30
N GLN A 15 -21.41 9.07 -11.24
CA GLN A 15 -22.28 10.18 -10.91
C GLN A 15 -23.73 9.68 -10.73
N PRO A 16 -24.55 10.36 -9.91
CA PRO A 16 -25.97 10.08 -9.83
C PRO A 16 -26.63 10.25 -11.20
N GLY A 17 -27.06 9.15 -11.82
CA GLY A 17 -27.69 9.16 -13.15
C GLY A 17 -26.82 8.62 -14.29
N ASP A 18 -25.58 8.20 -14.01
CA ASP A 18 -24.79 7.48 -15.01
C ASP A 18 -25.40 6.11 -15.33
N ASN A 19 -25.85 5.95 -16.57
CA ASN A 19 -26.30 4.67 -17.14
C ASN A 19 -25.12 3.77 -17.56
N ALA A 20 -23.89 4.29 -17.53
CA ALA A 20 -22.69 3.51 -17.77
C ALA A 20 -22.39 2.63 -16.55
N GLU A 21 -22.06 1.35 -16.77
CA GLU A 21 -21.55 0.44 -15.74
C GLU A 21 -20.16 0.89 -15.27
N ALA A 22 -20.07 2.00 -14.55
CA ALA A 22 -18.90 2.31 -13.76
C ALA A 22 -18.72 1.16 -12.75
N PRO A 23 -17.51 0.57 -12.64
CA PRO A 23 -17.29 -0.55 -11.74
C PRO A 23 -17.60 -0.11 -10.30
N SER A 24 -18.56 -0.79 -9.68
CA SER A 24 -18.94 -0.59 -8.28
C SER A 24 -17.87 -1.11 -7.31
N LEU A 25 -16.91 -1.88 -7.82
CA LEU A 25 -15.82 -2.49 -7.08
C LEU A 25 -14.54 -2.46 -7.93
N ALA A 26 -13.45 -1.99 -7.34
CA ALA A 26 -12.11 -2.16 -7.88
C ALA A 26 -11.21 -2.78 -6.81
N ALA A 27 -10.31 -3.63 -7.28
CA ALA A 27 -9.31 -4.28 -6.45
C ALA A 27 -7.93 -3.97 -7.05
N ALA A 28 -7.05 -3.37 -6.25
CA ALA A 28 -5.65 -3.22 -6.61
C ALA A 28 -4.79 -4.06 -5.67
N PHE A 29 -4.00 -4.96 -6.25
CA PHE A 29 -2.90 -5.58 -5.54
C PHE A 29 -1.78 -4.55 -5.43
N ALA A 30 -1.48 -4.13 -4.20
CA ALA A 30 -0.24 -3.44 -3.90
C ALA A 30 0.82 -4.53 -3.67
N PRO A 31 1.79 -4.70 -4.60
CA PRO A 31 2.81 -5.73 -4.42
C PRO A 31 3.54 -5.50 -3.10
N THR A 32 3.97 -6.60 -2.47
CA THR A 32 4.78 -6.59 -1.24
C THR A 32 6.15 -5.96 -1.42
N ASP A 33 6.50 -5.71 -2.68
CA ASP A 33 7.81 -5.33 -3.16
C ASP A 33 7.90 -3.82 -3.39
N HIS A 34 7.77 -3.05 -2.31
CA HIS A 34 7.99 -1.60 -2.34
C HIS A 34 9.43 -1.23 -2.70
N HIS A 35 10.35 -2.20 -2.75
CA HIS A 35 11.72 -1.99 -3.22
C HIS A 35 11.81 -1.56 -4.70
N LEU A 36 10.75 -1.78 -5.49
CA LEU A 36 10.61 -1.23 -6.85
C LEU A 36 9.76 0.05 -6.90
N CYS A 37 9.48 0.68 -5.75
CA CYS A 37 8.84 1.98 -5.67
C CYS A 37 9.90 3.00 -5.31
N ASP A 38 10.10 3.98 -6.18
CA ASP A 38 10.86 5.19 -5.86
C ASP A 38 9.93 6.29 -5.36
N TRP A 39 10.53 7.37 -4.85
CA TRP A 39 9.80 8.52 -4.33
C TRP A 39 8.83 9.09 -5.36
N THR A 40 9.25 9.21 -6.62
CA THR A 40 8.47 9.83 -7.70
C THR A 40 7.28 8.98 -8.14
N SER A 41 7.36 7.67 -8.01
CA SER A 41 6.26 6.76 -8.33
C SER A 41 5.22 6.62 -7.21
N TYR A 42 5.57 6.91 -5.96
CA TYR A 42 4.64 6.87 -4.84
C TYR A 42 3.48 7.87 -5.02
N VAL A 43 2.24 7.43 -4.77
CA VAL A 43 1.05 8.23 -5.10
C VAL A 43 0.73 9.33 -4.11
N ASN A 44 1.08 9.19 -2.83
CA ASN A 44 0.70 10.15 -1.78
C ASN A 44 1.90 10.83 -1.12
N GLN A 45 2.76 11.45 -1.94
CA GLN A 45 3.88 12.23 -1.44
C GLN A 45 3.47 13.31 -0.40
N PRO A 46 2.36 14.07 -0.58
CA PRO A 46 1.95 15.08 0.40
C PRO A 46 1.73 14.50 1.80
N PHE A 47 1.05 13.36 1.92
CA PHE A 47 0.85 12.70 3.22
C PHE A 47 2.17 12.39 3.93
N LEU A 48 3.18 11.89 3.21
CA LEU A 48 4.47 11.60 3.83
C LEU A 48 5.24 12.87 4.18
N GLN A 49 5.10 13.94 3.40
CA GLN A 49 5.66 15.26 3.71
C GLN A 49 5.05 15.86 4.98
N ASP A 50 3.77 15.57 5.26
CA ASP A 50 3.08 16.06 6.45
C ASP A 50 3.49 15.31 7.73
N VAL A 51 3.80 14.01 7.63
CA VAL A 51 4.04 13.15 8.82
C VAL A 51 5.50 12.78 9.05
N LEU A 52 6.40 13.01 8.09
CA LEU A 52 7.83 12.71 8.20
C LEU A 52 8.71 13.91 7.80
N PRO A 53 9.74 14.25 8.60
CA PRO A 53 10.79 15.12 8.13
C PRO A 53 11.54 14.45 6.97
N GLU A 54 12.01 15.25 6.00
CA GLU A 54 12.82 14.77 4.88
C GLU A 54 12.17 13.57 4.16
N ALA A 55 10.87 13.69 3.89
CA ALA A 55 10.01 12.58 3.47
C ALA A 55 10.53 11.73 2.29
N ALA A 56 11.29 12.31 1.36
CA ALA A 56 11.89 11.55 0.26
C ALA A 56 12.98 10.57 0.74
N GLU A 57 13.84 10.99 1.66
CA GLU A 57 14.87 10.14 2.26
C GLU A 57 14.25 9.13 3.25
N ALA A 58 13.27 9.60 4.03
CA ALA A 58 12.50 8.73 4.92
C ALA A 58 11.76 7.65 4.12
N PHE A 59 11.22 7.99 2.94
CA PHE A 59 10.57 7.03 2.05
C PHE A 59 11.54 5.94 1.59
N ALA A 60 12.76 6.29 1.18
CA ALA A 60 13.78 5.31 0.78
C ALA A 60 14.09 4.34 1.92
N THR A 61 14.17 4.84 3.15
CA THR A 61 14.35 4.04 4.36
C THR A 61 13.17 3.09 4.58
N LEU A 62 11.93 3.62 4.55
CA LEU A 62 10.72 2.82 4.73
C LEU A 62 10.61 1.73 3.66
N ALA A 63 10.86 2.05 2.39
CA ALA A 63 10.84 1.11 1.29
C ALA A 63 11.85 -0.03 1.46
N ALA A 64 13.06 0.27 1.99
CA ALA A 64 14.07 -0.73 2.31
C ALA A 64 13.69 -1.61 3.52
N MET A 65 12.84 -1.11 4.43
CA MET A 65 12.36 -1.85 5.60
C MET A 65 11.17 -2.78 5.27
N VAL A 66 10.36 -2.45 4.26
CA VAL A 66 9.16 -3.24 3.92
C VAL A 66 9.44 -4.75 3.76
N PRO A 67 10.50 -5.19 3.05
CA PRO A 67 10.80 -6.63 2.91
C PRO A 67 10.99 -7.36 4.24
N TRP A 68 11.36 -6.65 5.31
CA TRP A 68 11.52 -7.26 6.64
C TRP A 68 10.21 -7.81 7.21
N ALA A 69 9.06 -7.29 6.77
CA ALA A 69 7.74 -7.77 7.20
C ALA A 69 7.54 -9.27 6.91
N ALA A 70 8.18 -9.79 5.86
CA ALA A 70 8.10 -11.19 5.46
C ALA A 70 8.93 -12.14 6.35
N GLY A 71 9.70 -11.63 7.31
CA GLY A 71 10.38 -12.47 8.32
C GLY A 71 11.50 -13.37 7.81
N VAL A 72 11.95 -13.20 6.56
CA VAL A 72 12.82 -14.18 5.87
C VAL A 72 14.30 -14.14 6.31
N VAL A 73 14.72 -13.19 7.16
CA VAL A 73 16.15 -12.80 7.21
C VAL A 73 16.85 -13.04 8.55
N LEU A 74 16.16 -13.15 9.70
CA LEU A 74 16.85 -13.34 11.00
C LEU A 74 16.03 -14.18 11.99
N GLU A 75 16.69 -15.16 12.62
CA GLU A 75 16.14 -15.90 13.76
C GLU A 75 16.38 -15.15 15.09
N GLY A 76 15.50 -15.37 16.09
CA GLY A 76 15.65 -14.80 17.43
C GLY A 76 14.96 -13.44 17.65
N ALA A 77 15.20 -12.83 18.83
CA ALA A 77 14.50 -11.61 19.26
C ALA A 77 14.73 -10.39 18.35
N GLU A 78 15.91 -10.32 17.72
CA GLU A 78 16.25 -9.27 16.76
C GLU A 78 15.47 -9.41 15.45
N GLY A 79 15.29 -10.64 14.96
CA GLY A 79 14.44 -10.92 13.80
C GLY A 79 12.98 -10.51 14.03
N GLY A 80 12.44 -10.82 15.22
CA GLY A 80 11.09 -10.38 15.60
C GLY A 80 10.93 -8.86 15.65
N ARG A 81 11.96 -8.12 16.10
CA ARG A 81 11.94 -6.65 16.09
C ARG A 81 11.99 -6.12 14.66
N GLN A 82 12.87 -6.65 13.83
CA GLN A 82 13.02 -6.24 12.44
C GLN A 82 11.73 -6.48 11.64
N GLN A 83 11.08 -7.62 11.86
CA GLN A 83 9.79 -7.95 11.24
C GLN A 83 8.70 -6.96 11.61
N ARG A 84 8.58 -6.60 12.90
CA ARG A 84 7.62 -5.59 13.35
C ARG A 84 7.87 -4.23 12.71
N LEU A 85 9.13 -3.81 12.60
CA LEU A 85 9.49 -2.56 11.96
C LEU A 85 9.15 -2.56 10.46
N GLY A 86 9.40 -3.66 9.76
CA GLY A 86 8.99 -3.81 8.36
C GLY A 86 7.47 -3.73 8.19
N ALA A 87 6.71 -4.38 9.07
CA ALA A 87 5.25 -4.32 9.07
C ALA A 87 4.72 -2.90 9.34
N MET A 88 5.34 -2.16 10.25
CA MET A 88 4.99 -0.76 10.50
C MET A 88 5.30 0.14 9.30
N ALA A 89 6.48 -0.03 8.68
CA ALA A 89 6.85 0.72 7.48
C ALA A 89 5.86 0.47 6.32
N ARG A 90 5.51 -0.80 6.13
CA ARG A 90 4.49 -1.24 5.17
C ARG A 90 3.14 -0.56 5.42
N ALA A 91 2.65 -0.63 6.66
CA ALA A 91 1.38 -0.04 7.05
C ALA A 91 1.33 1.47 6.79
N LEU A 92 2.40 2.21 7.11
CA LEU A 92 2.46 3.65 6.88
C LEU A 92 2.32 3.99 5.38
N LEU A 93 3.05 3.29 4.52
CA LEU A 93 2.99 3.52 3.07
C LEU A 93 1.60 3.15 2.51
N ASP A 94 0.99 2.09 3.02
CA ASP A 94 -0.33 1.62 2.60
C ASP A 94 -1.47 2.54 3.08
N VAL A 95 -1.35 3.15 4.27
CA VAL A 95 -2.27 4.22 4.72
C VAL A 95 -2.23 5.40 3.76
N GLY A 96 -1.05 5.86 3.35
CA GLY A 96 -0.96 6.95 2.39
C GLY A 96 -1.60 6.60 1.04
N ARG A 97 -1.45 5.37 0.56
CA ARG A 97 -2.16 4.90 -0.67
C ARG A 97 -3.68 4.90 -0.51
N ALA A 98 -4.18 4.42 0.63
CA ALA A 98 -5.60 4.40 0.91
C ALA A 98 -6.20 5.81 0.97
N LEU A 99 -5.51 6.74 1.64
CA LEU A 99 -5.89 8.15 1.69
C LEU A 99 -5.92 8.76 0.29
N TRP A 100 -4.94 8.46 -0.56
CA TRP A 100 -4.92 8.95 -1.93
C TRP A 100 -6.08 8.40 -2.77
N LEU A 101 -6.41 7.11 -2.63
CA LEU A 101 -7.56 6.53 -3.31
C LEU A 101 -8.87 7.22 -2.92
N ARG A 102 -9.03 7.53 -1.63
CA ARG A 102 -10.22 8.21 -1.10
C ARG A 102 -10.27 9.67 -1.54
N ASP A 103 -9.21 10.42 -1.28
CA ASP A 103 -9.20 11.88 -1.33
C ASP A 103 -8.92 12.42 -2.75
N VAL A 104 -8.16 11.67 -3.56
CA VAL A 104 -7.77 12.08 -4.92
C VAL A 104 -8.51 11.28 -5.98
N ALA A 105 -8.59 9.96 -5.84
CA ALA A 105 -9.27 9.11 -6.82
C ALA A 105 -10.79 8.99 -6.59
N GLY A 106 -11.32 9.52 -5.48
CA GLY A 106 -12.75 9.65 -5.24
C GLY A 106 -13.46 8.34 -4.83
N TRP A 107 -12.72 7.33 -4.38
CA TRP A 107 -13.31 6.09 -3.89
C TRP A 107 -13.91 6.29 -2.49
N GLN A 108 -15.20 5.96 -2.30
CA GLN A 108 -15.89 6.25 -1.05
C GLN A 108 -15.45 5.35 0.10
N LYS A 109 -15.27 4.06 -0.20
CA LYS A 109 -14.82 3.06 0.77
C LYS A 109 -13.53 2.44 0.27
N VAL A 110 -12.50 2.49 1.10
CA VAL A 110 -11.20 1.87 0.85
C VAL A 110 -10.84 0.99 2.03
N ASP A 111 -10.84 -0.31 1.82
CA ASP A 111 -10.49 -1.30 2.84
C ASP A 111 -9.06 -1.82 2.57
N LEU A 112 -8.25 -1.84 3.63
CA LEU A 112 -6.93 -2.48 3.63
C LEU A 112 -7.06 -3.91 4.12
N LEU A 113 -7.01 -4.88 3.21
CA LEU A 113 -7.12 -6.29 3.57
C LEU A 113 -5.76 -6.95 3.57
N SER A 114 -5.44 -7.67 4.65
CA SER A 114 -4.31 -8.58 4.68
C SER A 114 -4.68 -9.85 3.91
N CYS A 115 -3.99 -10.12 2.81
CA CYS A 115 -4.10 -11.40 2.12
C CYS A 115 -3.11 -12.37 2.77
N PRO A 116 -3.55 -13.54 3.25
CA PRO A 116 -2.62 -14.56 3.68
C PRO A 116 -1.73 -14.96 2.50
N GLY A 117 -0.42 -14.91 2.67
CA GLY A 117 0.50 -15.54 1.74
C GLY A 117 0.44 -17.05 1.95
N GLU A 118 0.36 -17.86 0.90
CA GLU A 118 0.62 -19.30 1.02
C GLU A 118 2.09 -19.49 1.40
N ALA A 119 2.39 -19.47 2.69
CA ALA A 119 3.69 -19.87 3.20
C ALA A 119 3.69 -21.39 3.34
N ALA A 120 4.31 -22.08 2.39
CA ALA A 120 4.88 -23.40 2.65
C ALA A 120 5.96 -23.24 3.74
N GLY A 121 5.55 -23.29 5.00
CA GLY A 121 6.45 -23.26 6.16
C GLY A 121 6.80 -21.86 6.67
N GLY A 122 5.87 -21.25 7.40
CA GLY A 122 6.23 -20.41 8.55
C GLY A 122 6.85 -19.04 8.26
N ALA A 123 6.22 -18.21 7.44
CA ALA A 123 6.21 -16.75 7.61
C ALA A 123 5.13 -16.17 6.70
N ASP A 124 4.06 -15.63 7.28
CA ASP A 124 2.98 -14.96 6.55
C ASP A 124 3.54 -13.72 5.81
N SER A 125 3.96 -13.90 4.56
CA SER A 125 4.22 -12.79 3.65
C SER A 125 2.88 -12.25 3.14
N ALA A 126 2.17 -11.53 4.01
CA ALA A 126 0.86 -11.02 3.68
C ALA A 126 0.96 -9.94 2.58
N GLY A 127 0.42 -10.26 1.40
CA GLY A 127 0.07 -9.24 0.41
C GLY A 127 -1.01 -8.32 0.98
N LEU A 128 -1.07 -7.06 0.55
CA LEU A 128 -2.18 -6.18 0.90
C LEU A 128 -3.07 -5.98 -0.33
N LEU A 129 -4.35 -6.29 -0.18
CA LEU A 129 -5.36 -5.99 -1.17
C LEU A 129 -6.05 -4.69 -0.79
N LEU A 130 -5.93 -3.69 -1.66
CA LEU A 130 -6.73 -2.47 -1.58
C LEU A 130 -8.04 -2.75 -2.30
N VAL A 131 -9.13 -2.83 -1.54
CA VAL A 131 -10.48 -2.94 -2.08
C VAL A 131 -11.13 -1.57 -2.02
N ALA A 132 -11.51 -1.05 -3.17
CA ALA A 132 -12.18 0.23 -3.29
C ALA A 132 -13.58 0.03 -3.88
N SER A 133 -14.59 0.65 -3.27
CA SER A 133 -15.97 0.61 -3.78
C SER A 133 -16.59 2.01 -3.83
N GLN A 134 -17.56 2.17 -4.74
CA GLN A 134 -18.28 3.42 -4.97
C GLN A 134 -19.59 3.49 -4.19
#